data_AF-A0A2G2MPX1-F1
#
_entry.id   AF-A0A2G2MPX1-F1
#
_cell.length_a   1.000
_cell.length_b   1.000
_cell.length_c   1.000
_cell.angle_alpha   90.00
_cell.angle_beta   90.00
_cell.angle_gamma   90.00
#
_symmetry.space_group_name_H-M   'P 1'
#
loop_
_entity.id
_entity.type
_entity.pdbx_description
1 polymer ?
#
loop_
_entity_poly.entity_id
_entity_poly.type
_entity_poly.pdbx_seq_one_letter_code
_entity_poly.pdbx_strand_id
1 'polypeptide(L)' 'MLLPDNILPELSIYYNGAVLLEELQSKSVSPMMDLYQLVKSKNETSFSTFILCLDWLFLIGVAKLNDEGAVELCS' A
#
# COMPACT_ATOMS: atom_id res chain seq x y z
N MET A 1 5.52 19.25 -11.21
CA MET A 1 5.40 18.14 -12.18
C MET A 1 5.00 16.90 -11.41
N LEU A 2 4.01 16.11 -11.89
CA LEU A 2 3.50 14.93 -11.18
C LEU A 2 4.61 13.91 -10.86
N LEU A 3 5.68 13.88 -11.66
CA LEU A 3 6.90 13.13 -11.36
C LEU A 3 8.15 13.87 -11.93
N PRO A 4 9.10 14.42 -11.13
CA PRO A 4 10.42 14.87 -11.60
C PRO A 4 11.28 13.77 -12.27
N ASP A 5 12.18 14.19 -13.15
CA ASP A 5 13.03 13.34 -14.03
C ASP A 5 13.97 12.36 -13.30
N ASN A 6 14.13 12.51 -11.98
CA ASN A 6 14.96 11.66 -11.10
C ASN A 6 14.14 10.84 -10.10
N ILE A 7 12.86 10.55 -10.39
CA ILE A 7 12.10 9.68 -9.51
C ILE A 7 12.58 8.25 -9.65
N LEU A 8 13.01 7.72 -8.53
CA LEU A 8 13.08 6.30 -8.22
C LEU A 8 11.63 5.83 -7.99
N PRO A 9 10.94 5.25 -8.99
CA PRO A 9 9.50 4.98 -8.89
C PRO A 9 9.18 4.04 -7.73
N GLU A 10 10.12 3.14 -7.41
CA GLU A 10 10.10 2.25 -6.26
C GLU A 10 9.95 2.96 -4.89
N LEU A 11 10.34 4.23 -4.79
CA LEU A 11 10.17 5.04 -3.57
C LEU A 11 8.84 5.82 -3.53
N SER A 12 8.05 5.78 -4.62
CA SER A 12 6.80 6.51 -4.69
C SER A 12 5.67 5.81 -3.92
N ILE A 13 4.72 6.62 -3.42
CA ILE A 13 3.48 6.11 -2.80
C ILE A 13 2.68 5.28 -3.79
N TYR A 14 2.68 5.66 -5.08
CA TYR A 14 1.92 4.96 -6.12
C TYR A 14 2.47 3.55 -6.39
N TYR A 15 3.78 3.40 -6.50
CA TYR A 15 4.39 2.09 -6.72
C TYR A 15 4.19 1.17 -5.51
N ASN A 16 4.48 1.66 -4.30
CA ASN A 16 4.32 0.87 -3.09
C ASN A 16 2.84 0.57 -2.81
N GLY A 17 1.92 1.49 -3.12
CA GLY A 17 0.48 1.27 -3.09
C GLY A 17 0.02 0.22 -4.11
N ALA A 18 0.60 0.19 -5.31
CA ALA A 18 0.31 -0.85 -6.30
C ALA A 18 0.78 -2.25 -5.84
N VAL A 19 1.93 -2.34 -5.17
CA VAL A 19 2.41 -3.59 -4.55
C VAL A 19 1.41 -4.09 -3.49
N LEU A 20 0.87 -3.19 -2.65
CA LEU A 20 -0.15 -3.55 -1.67
C LEU A 20 -1.44 -4.02 -2.34
N LEU A 21 -1.86 -3.32 -3.40
CA LEU A 21 -3.04 -3.68 -4.16
C LEU A 21 -2.92 -5.06 -4.83
N GLU A 22 -1.75 -5.39 -5.37
CA GLU A 22 -1.47 -6.71 -5.96
C GLU A 22 -1.64 -7.84 -4.91
N GLU A 23 -1.14 -7.64 -3.69
CA GLU A 23 -1.36 -8.58 -2.60
C GLU A 23 -2.84 -8.69 -2.22
N LEU A 24 -3.55 -7.56 -2.13
CA LEU A 24 -4.97 -7.53 -1.78
C LEU A 24 -5.87 -8.14 -2.88
N GLN A 25 -5.47 -8.05 -4.14
CA GLN A 25 -6.16 -8.74 -5.25
C GLN A 25 -5.93 -10.26 -5.20
N SER A 26 -4.78 -10.70 -4.67
CA SER A 26 -4.46 -12.12 -4.46
C SER A 26 -5.13 -12.68 -3.21
N LYS A 27 -5.24 -11.85 -2.16
CA LYS A 27 -5.86 -12.13 -0.87
C LYS A 27 -6.73 -10.94 -0.48
N SER A 28 -8.05 -11.10 -0.63
CA SER A 28 -9.02 -10.01 -0.41
C SER A 28 -8.94 -9.33 0.96
N VAL A 29 -8.34 -9.99 1.96
CA VAL A 29 -8.10 -9.44 3.30
C VAL A 29 -6.69 -9.83 3.73
N SER A 30 -5.96 -8.89 4.34
CA SER A 30 -4.63 -9.16 4.90
C SER A 30 -4.37 -8.33 6.17
N PRO A 31 -3.71 -8.89 7.19
CA PRO A 31 -3.29 -8.13 8.37
C PRO A 31 -2.37 -6.96 7.98
N MET A 32 -2.58 -5.79 8.59
CA MET A 32 -1.80 -4.58 8.29
C MET A 32 -0.29 -4.80 8.43
N MET A 33 0.14 -5.56 9.43
CA MET A 33 1.56 -5.80 9.68
C MET A 33 2.19 -6.70 8.63
N ASP A 34 1.44 -7.67 8.09
CA ASP A 34 1.91 -8.55 7.02
C ASP A 34 2.12 -7.76 5.72
N LEU A 35 1.19 -6.84 5.43
CA LEU A 35 1.30 -5.89 4.32
C LEU A 35 2.51 -4.96 4.47
N TYR A 36 2.77 -4.45 5.67
CA TYR A 36 3.96 -3.64 5.92
C TYR A 36 5.24 -4.45 5.71
N GLN A 37 5.30 -5.69 6.21
CA GLN A 37 6.46 -6.56 6.00
C GLN A 37 6.69 -6.87 4.51
N LEU A 38 5.63 -7.10 3.75
CA LEU A 38 5.70 -7.31 2.30
C LEU A 38 6.35 -6.12 1.60
N VAL A 39 5.84 -4.90 1.81
CA VAL A 39 6.39 -3.69 1.17
C VAL A 39 7.82 -3.42 1.64
N LYS A 40 8.09 -3.58 2.94
CA LYS A 40 9.43 -3.41 3.51
C LYS A 40 10.45 -4.40 2.94
N SER A 41 10.03 -5.61 2.58
CA SER A 41 10.90 -6.60 1.95
C SER A 41 11.23 -6.25 0.49
N LYS A 42 10.34 -5.55 -0.21
CA LYS A 42 10.58 -5.11 -1.59
C LYS A 42 11.41 -3.84 -1.66
N ASN A 43 11.22 -2.90 -0.73
CA ASN A 43 11.97 -1.64 -0.61
C ASN A 43 12.11 -1.26 0.86
N GLU A 44 13.22 -0.61 1.26
CA GLU A 44 13.43 -0.05 2.61
C GLU A 44 12.45 1.10 2.94
N THR A 45 11.18 0.76 3.05
CA THR A 45 10.07 1.69 3.20
C THR A 45 9.85 1.97 4.68
N SER A 46 9.75 3.26 5.04
CA SER A 46 9.39 3.66 6.39
C SER A 46 7.93 3.28 6.69
N PHE A 47 7.61 3.06 7.96
CA PHE A 47 6.22 2.81 8.36
C PHE A 47 5.30 3.98 7.98
N SER A 48 5.76 5.22 8.09
CA SER A 48 5.00 6.41 7.68
C SER A 48 4.65 6.39 6.19
N THR A 49 5.60 6.01 5.33
CA THR A 49 5.36 5.87 3.89
C THR A 49 4.36 4.76 3.59
N PHE A 50 4.41 3.65 4.33
CA PHE A 50 3.42 2.58 4.23
C PHE A 50 2.00 3.06 4.59
N ILE A 51 1.85 3.82 5.68
CA ILE A 51 0.55 4.42 6.04
C ILE A 51 0.04 5.33 4.93
N LEU A 52 0.90 6.16 4.32
CA LEU A 52 0.49 7.00 3.19
C LEU A 52 0.01 6.19 1.97
N CYS A 53 0.54 4.98 1.76
CA CYS A 53 0.06 4.09 0.71
C CYS A 53 -1.35 3.56 1.03
N LEU A 54 -1.61 3.18 2.28
CA LEU A 54 -2.94 2.76 2.70
C LEU A 54 -3.96 3.91 2.66
N ASP A 55 -3.57 5.10 3.12
CA ASP A 55 -4.39 6.31 3.00
C ASP A 55 -4.75 6.58 1.55
N TRP A 56 -3.78 6.44 0.63
CA TRP A 56 -4.04 6.61 -0.78
C TRP A 56 -5.06 5.60 -1.31
N LEU A 57 -4.89 4.30 -1.00
CA LEU A 57 -5.84 3.25 -1.41
C LEU A 57 -7.25 3.45 -0.83
N PHE A 58 -7.34 3.95 0.41
CA PHE A 58 -8.59 4.31 1.06
C PHE A 58 -9.27 5.50 0.36
N LEU A 59 -8.52 6.57 0.09
CA LEU A 59 -9.04 7.78 -0.56
C LEU A 59 -9.61 7.50 -1.96
N ILE A 60 -9.04 6.54 -2.69
CA ILE A 60 -9.55 6.13 -4.01
C ILE A 60 -10.62 5.02 -3.93
N GLY A 61 -11.01 4.61 -2.72
CA GLY A 61 -12.07 3.63 -2.50
C GLY A 61 -11.72 2.19 -2.87
N VAL A 62 -10.43 1.84 -2.95
CA VAL A 62 -9.97 0.52 -3.40
C VAL A 62 -9.69 -0.43 -2.22
N ALA A 63 -9.32 0.09 -1.06
CA ALA A 63 -9.14 -0.72 0.15
C ALA A 63 -9.67 0.01 1.38
N LYS A 64 -10.06 -0.74 2.41
CA LYS A 64 -10.52 -0.19 3.69
C LYS A 64 -10.01 -1.01 4.86
N LEU A 65 -10.01 -0.42 6.05
CA LEU A 65 -9.76 -1.15 7.29
C LEU A 65 -11.07 -1.76 7.77
N ASN A 66 -11.07 -3.05 8.09
CA ASN A 66 -12.22 -3.71 8.69
C ASN A 66 -12.22 -3.59 10.23
N ASP A 67 -13.29 -4.05 10.87
CA ASP A 67 -13.46 -3.98 12.33
C ASP A 67 -12.44 -4.84 13.11
N GLU A 68 -11.75 -5.76 12.42
CA GLU A 68 -10.72 -6.64 12.99
C GLU A 68 -9.30 -6.04 12.87
N GLY A 69 -9.18 -4.84 12.29
CA GLY A 69 -7.89 -4.17 12.06
C GLY A 69 -7.08 -4.74 10.89
N ALA A 70 -7.71 -5.52 10.01
CA ALA A 70 -7.13 -5.98 8.76
C ALA A 70 -7.52 -5.05 7.59
N VAL A 71 -6.69 -5.02 6.57
CA VAL A 71 -6.98 -4.28 5.34
C VAL A 71 -7.70 -5.20 4.37
N GLU A 72 -8.84 -4.75 3.86
CA GLU A 72 -9.67 -5.48 2.91
C GLU A 72 -9.81 -4.73 1.58
N LEU A 73 -9.82 -5.48 0.48
CA LEU A 73 -10.11 -4.99 -0.86
C LEU A 73 -11.59 -4.60 -0.95
N CYS A 74 -11.87 -3.40 -1.46
CA CYS A 74 -13.24 -2.98 -1.76
C CYS A 74 -13.78 -3.71 -2.99
N SER A 75 -15.10 -3.96 -3.00
CA SER A 75 -15.82 -4.60 -4.11
C SER A 75 -16.17 -3.65 -5.23
#